data_AF-A0A1I1KSU1-F1
#
_entry.id   AF-A0A1I1KSU1-F1
#
_cell.length_a   1.000
_cell.length_b   1.000
_cell.length_c   1.000
_cell.angle_alpha   90.00
_cell.angle_beta   90.00
_cell.angle_gamma   90.00
#
_symmetry.space_group_name_H-M   'P 1'
#
loop_
_entity.id
_entity.type
_entity.pdbx_description
1 polymer ?
#
loop_
_entity_poly.entity_id
_entity_poly.type
_entity_poly.pdbx_seq_one_letter_code
_entity_poly.pdbx_strand_id
1 'polypeptide(L)'
;MFALWYRNTSYIVPTAITGNMRSLNKVNFAILRRFGLRYEPRFTDLNEQLSEIYCAADPALYEHCLIQPSGRIDLTTILDEKENIDCVVATPGLKEITQGTLIR
;
A
#
# COMPACT_ATOMS: atom_id res chain seq x y z
N MET A 1 -3.56 8.80 -6.32
CA MET A 1 -4.57 7.73 -6.19
C MET A 1 -5.40 7.88 -4.91
N PHE A 2 -4.78 7.86 -3.72
CA PHE A 2 -5.49 8.16 -2.46
C PHE A 2 -6.20 9.52 -2.47
N ALA A 3 -5.51 10.60 -2.85
CA ALA A 3 -6.10 11.95 -2.93
C ALA A 3 -7.30 12.05 -3.89
N LEU A 4 -7.29 11.27 -4.97
CA LEU A 4 -8.38 11.25 -5.95
C LEU A 4 -9.64 10.59 -5.37
N TRP A 5 -9.48 9.53 -4.58
CA TRP A 5 -10.59 8.92 -3.85
C TRP A 5 -11.09 9.79 -2.69
N TYR A 6 -10.16 10.31 -1.88
CA TYR A 6 -10.49 11.06 -0.67
C TYR A 6 -11.22 12.37 -0.98
N ARG A 7 -10.90 13.04 -2.10
CA ARG A 7 -11.56 14.28 -2.56
C ARG A 7 -12.71 14.04 -3.53
N ASN A 8 -13.17 12.80 -3.69
CA ASN A 8 -14.24 12.50 -4.61
C ASN A 8 -15.56 13.09 -4.10
N THR A 9 -16.08 14.09 -4.82
CA THR A 9 -17.37 14.74 -4.53
C THR A 9 -18.52 14.16 -5.34
N SER A 10 -18.25 13.15 -6.18
CA SER A 10 -19.30 12.49 -6.95
C SER A 10 -20.14 11.56 -6.07
N TYR A 11 -21.33 11.21 -6.55
CA TYR A 11 -22.19 10.20 -5.93
C TYR A 11 -21.63 8.77 -6.01
N ILE A 12 -20.58 8.55 -6.80
CA ILE A 12 -19.97 7.24 -6.98
C ILE A 12 -18.88 7.09 -5.92
N VAL A 13 -19.06 6.20 -4.96
CA VAL A 13 -18.04 5.90 -3.94
C VAL A 13 -17.41 4.54 -4.27
N PRO A 14 -16.24 4.50 -4.93
CA PRO A 14 -15.63 3.23 -5.29
C PRO A 14 -15.06 2.55 -4.04
N THR A 15 -15.29 1.24 -3.95
CA THR A 15 -14.75 0.37 -2.89
C THR A 15 -13.39 -0.24 -3.28
N ALA A 16 -13.07 -0.19 -4.57
CA ALA A 16 -11.80 -0.64 -5.13
C ALA A 16 -11.26 0.38 -6.13
N ILE A 17 -9.93 0.55 -6.15
CA ILE A 17 -9.23 1.37 -7.13
C ILE A 17 -8.30 0.45 -7.93
N THR A 18 -8.28 0.63 -9.25
CA THR A 18 -7.37 -0.08 -10.15
C THR A 18 -6.47 0.90 -10.89
N GLY A 19 -5.30 0.43 -11.29
CA GLY A 19 -4.34 1.16 -12.11
C GLY A 19 -3.33 0.18 -12.72
N ASN A 20 -2.55 0.62 -13.70
CA ASN A 20 -1.50 -0.24 -14.28
C ASN A 20 -0.25 -0.24 -13.40
N MET A 21 0.74 -1.06 -13.77
CA MET A 21 1.98 -1.23 -13.00
C MET A 21 2.77 0.07 -12.74
N ARG A 22 2.64 1.09 -13.59
CA ARG A 22 3.26 2.41 -13.37
C ARG A 22 2.62 3.19 -12.21
N SER A 23 1.39 2.81 -11.82
CA SER A 23 0.70 3.38 -10.66
C SER A 23 1.04 2.67 -9.35
N LEU A 24 1.84 1.59 -9.39
CA LEU A 24 2.25 0.86 -8.19
C LEU A 24 3.07 1.78 -7.29
N ASN A 25 2.47 2.09 -6.17
CA ASN A 25 3.12 2.77 -5.07
C ASN A 25 2.77 1.96 -3.82
N LYS A 26 3.76 1.26 -3.27
CA LYS A 26 3.58 0.37 -2.10
C LYS A 26 3.05 1.12 -0.87
N VAL A 27 3.38 2.41 -0.76
CA VAL A 27 2.84 3.29 0.30
C VAL A 27 1.34 3.55 0.09
N ASN A 28 0.90 3.78 -1.15
CA ASN A 28 -0.54 3.90 -1.46
C ASN A 28 -1.31 2.62 -1.11
N PHE A 29 -0.71 1.44 -1.30
CA PHE A 29 -1.35 0.18 -0.90
C PHE A 29 -1.59 0.14 0.62
N ALA A 30 -0.57 0.45 1.42
CA ALA A 30 -0.68 0.48 2.88
C ALA A 30 -1.72 1.51 3.35
N ILE A 31 -1.72 2.71 2.77
CA ILE A 31 -2.69 3.77 3.09
C ILE A 31 -4.11 3.33 2.72
N LEU A 32 -4.37 2.94 1.47
CA LEU A 32 -5.70 2.55 1.01
C LEU A 32 -6.27 1.40 1.86
N ARG A 33 -5.44 0.39 2.15
CA ARG A 33 -5.80 -0.72 3.03
C ARG A 33 -6.20 -0.24 4.42
N ARG A 34 -5.46 0.72 5.00
CA ARG A 34 -5.76 1.30 6.32
C ARG A 34 -7.10 2.05 6.35
N PHE A 35 -7.48 2.67 5.23
CA PHE A 35 -8.76 3.36 5.07
C PHE A 35 -9.90 2.46 4.54
N GLY A 36 -9.70 1.14 4.48
CA GLY A 36 -10.74 0.17 4.11
C GLY A 36 -10.95 -0.02 2.60
N LEU A 37 -10.09 0.54 1.76
CA LEU A 37 -10.15 0.37 0.30
C LEU A 37 -9.36 -0.82 -0.19
N ARG A 38 -9.83 -1.39 -1.29
CA ARG A 38 -9.08 -2.39 -2.06
C ARG A 38 -8.27 -1.68 -3.14
N TYR A 39 -6.96 -1.96 -3.19
CA TYR A 39 -6.15 -1.59 -4.34
C TYR A 39 -5.88 -2.83 -5.19
N GLU A 40 -6.39 -2.83 -6.42
CA GLU A 40 -6.36 -3.96 -7.34
C GLU A 40 -5.65 -3.55 -8.64
N PRO A 41 -4.31 -3.39 -8.58
CA PRO A 41 -3.53 -3.03 -9.75
C PRO A 41 -3.53 -4.16 -10.78
N ARG A 42 -3.50 -3.77 -12.06
CA ARG A 42 -3.17 -4.66 -13.16
C ARG A 42 -1.65 -4.76 -13.27
N PHE A 43 -1.11 -5.94 -13.02
CA PHE A 43 0.30 -6.23 -13.25
C PHE A 43 0.56 -6.43 -14.74
N THR A 44 1.47 -5.62 -15.28
CA THR A 44 1.91 -5.75 -16.67
C THR A 44 3.05 -6.75 -16.79
N ASP A 45 3.92 -6.78 -15.77
CA ASP A 45 4.97 -7.78 -15.58
C ASP A 45 4.72 -8.49 -14.24
N LEU A 46 4.36 -9.78 -14.30
CA LEU A 46 4.11 -10.57 -13.09
C LEU A 46 5.41 -10.98 -12.40
N ASN A 47 6.47 -11.24 -13.17
CA ASN A 47 7.74 -11.75 -12.63
C ASN A 47 8.43 -10.68 -11.78
N GLU A 48 8.40 -9.42 -12.23
CA GLU A 48 8.90 -8.28 -11.44
C GLU A 48 8.10 -8.09 -10.13
N GLN A 49 6.84 -8.50 -10.08
CA GLN A 49 6.07 -8.45 -8.83
C GLN A 49 6.34 -9.63 -7.90
N LEU A 50 6.57 -10.81 -8.46
CA LEU A 50 6.95 -11.99 -7.68
C LEU A 50 8.30 -11.82 -6.99
N SER A 51 9.26 -11.11 -7.62
CA SER A 51 10.56 -10.80 -7.01
C SER A 51 10.47 -9.86 -5.79
N GLU A 52 9.33 -9.19 -5.60
CA GLU A 52 9.09 -8.24 -4.53
C GLU A 52 8.30 -8.84 -3.35
N ILE A 53 8.05 -10.16 -3.38
CA ILE A 53 7.36 -10.87 -2.31
C ILE A 53 8.35 -11.30 -1.25
N TYR A 54 8.11 -10.90 0.00
CA TYR A 54 8.93 -11.28 1.14
C TYR A 54 8.06 -11.94 2.22
N CYS A 55 8.68 -12.83 3.00
CA CYS A 55 8.02 -13.54 4.09
C CYS A 55 8.50 -13.03 5.46
N ALA A 56 7.67 -13.22 6.49
CA ALA A 56 8.06 -12.95 7.88
C ALA A 56 8.74 -14.16 8.56
N ALA A 57 8.55 -15.36 8.00
CA ALA A 57 9.06 -16.62 8.52
C ALA A 57 10.33 -17.07 7.76
N ASP A 58 10.76 -18.31 7.98
CA ASP A 58 11.84 -18.92 7.21
C ASP A 58 11.38 -19.19 5.75
N PRO A 59 12.09 -18.69 4.72
CA PRO A 59 11.81 -19.00 3.32
C PRO A 59 11.70 -20.49 3.00
N ALA A 60 12.42 -21.36 3.73
CA ALA A 60 12.41 -22.80 3.53
C ALA A 60 11.01 -23.42 3.73
N LEU A 61 10.15 -22.79 4.53
CA LEU A 61 8.77 -23.23 4.75
C LEU A 61 7.91 -23.17 3.46
N TYR A 62 8.38 -22.45 2.44
CA TYR A 62 7.64 -22.20 1.20
C TYR A 62 8.24 -22.94 -0.01
N GLU A 63 9.22 -23.83 0.17
CA GLU A 63 9.89 -24.53 -0.94
C GLU A 63 8.91 -25.28 -1.87
N HIS A 64 7.82 -25.80 -1.32
CA HIS A 64 6.79 -26.52 -2.08
C HIS A 64 5.61 -25.64 -2.51
N CYS A 65 5.65 -24.33 -2.23
CA CYS A 65 4.61 -23.40 -2.65
C CYS A 65 4.85 -22.92 -4.09
N LEU A 66 3.75 -22.67 -4.82
CA LEU A 66 3.79 -22.11 -6.17
C LEU A 66 4.47 -20.73 -6.23
N ILE A 67 4.30 -19.95 -5.16
CA ILE A 67 4.90 -18.63 -5.00
C ILE A 67 5.88 -18.74 -3.84
N GLN A 68 7.16 -18.54 -4.15
CA GLN A 68 8.22 -18.54 -3.16
C GLN A 68 8.61 -17.08 -2.85
N PRO A 69 8.82 -16.74 -1.57
CA PRO A 69 9.29 -15.41 -1.22
C PRO A 69 10.74 -15.24 -1.69
N SER A 70 11.06 -14.05 -2.17
CA SER A 70 12.41 -13.67 -2.60
C SER A 70 13.35 -13.42 -1.41
N GLY A 71 12.80 -13.31 -0.19
CA GLY A 71 13.59 -13.21 1.03
C GLY A 71 12.74 -13.08 2.29
N ARG A 72 13.42 -12.84 3.41
CA ARG A 72 12.81 -12.56 4.70
C ARG A 72 12.79 -11.07 4.99
N ILE A 73 11.66 -10.59 5.49
CA ILE A 73 11.51 -9.20 5.96
C ILE A 73 12.30 -9.01 7.25
N ASP A 74 12.96 -7.86 7.38
CA ASP A 74 13.56 -7.42 8.63
C ASP A 74 12.47 -6.90 9.59
N LEU A 75 11.98 -7.81 10.44
CA LEU A 75 10.96 -7.48 11.43
C LEU A 75 11.47 -6.55 12.53
N THR A 76 12.76 -6.60 12.87
CA THR A 76 13.36 -5.74 13.88
C THR A 76 13.32 -4.27 13.43
N THR A 77 13.77 -4.00 12.22
CA THR A 77 13.69 -2.65 11.63
C THR A 77 12.25 -2.15 11.53
N ILE A 78 11.28 -3.02 11.18
CA ILE A 78 9.87 -2.62 11.14
C ILE A 78 9.33 -2.21 12.52
N LEU A 79 9.72 -2.93 13.57
CA LEU A 79 9.30 -2.61 14.93
C LEU A 79 9.92 -1.30 15.41
N ASP A 80 11.21 -1.10 15.13
CA ASP A 80 11.93 0.12 15.49
C ASP A 80 11.38 1.36 14.74
N GLU A 81 11.00 1.19 13.47
CA GLU A 81 10.44 2.25 12.62
C GLU A 81 8.91 2.40 12.75
N LYS A 82 8.28 1.71 13.70
CA LYS A 82 6.81 1.67 13.81
C LYS A 82 6.18 3.07 13.86
N GLU A 83 6.75 3.97 14.67
CA GLU A 83 6.23 5.33 14.81
C GLU A 83 6.37 6.13 13.50
N ASN A 84 7.48 5.97 12.79
CA ASN A 84 7.70 6.61 11.49
C ASN A 84 6.73 6.07 10.44
N ILE A 85 6.50 4.76 10.41
CA ILE A 85 5.52 4.13 9.52
C ILE A 85 4.11 4.64 9.84
N ASP A 86 3.71 4.66 11.11
CA ASP A 86 2.42 5.19 11.55
C ASP A 86 2.27 6.67 11.15
N CYS A 87 3.34 7.47 11.28
CA CYS A 87 3.38 8.86 10.84
C CYS A 87 3.19 8.98 9.32
N VAL A 88 3.90 8.20 8.51
CA VAL A 88 3.77 8.21 7.05
C VAL A 88 2.36 7.80 6.59
N VAL A 89 1.71 6.87 7.29
CA VAL A 89 0.34 6.43 6.97
C VAL A 89 -0.71 7.45 7.43
N ALA A 90 -0.50 8.11 8.58
CA ALA A 90 -1.43 9.10 9.13
C ALA A 90 -1.33 10.47 8.44
N THR A 91 -0.14 10.87 8.03
CA THR A 91 0.17 12.18 7.46
C THR A 91 -0.67 12.55 6.24
N PRO A 92 -0.93 11.65 5.26
CA PRO A 92 -1.82 11.93 4.14
C PRO A 92 -3.25 12.31 4.58
N GLY A 93 -3.77 11.70 5.65
CA GLY A 93 -5.06 12.09 6.22
C GLY A 93 -5.00 13.45 6.91
N LEU A 94 -3.91 13.76 7.61
CA LEU A 94 -3.75 15.01 8.38
C LEU A 94 -3.42 16.23 7.52
N LYS A 95 -2.42 16.15 6.62
CA LYS A 95 -1.94 17.29 5.82
C LYS A 95 -2.98 17.81 4.84
N GLU A 96 -3.80 16.93 4.28
CA GLU A 96 -4.86 17.31 3.35
C GLU A 96 -6.06 17.96 4.06
N ILE A 97 -6.33 17.61 5.33
CA ILE A 97 -7.32 18.33 6.16
C ILE A 97 -6.86 19.77 6.37
N THR A 98 -5.57 20.01 6.63
CA THR A 98 -5.04 21.36 6.85
C THR A 98 -5.07 22.23 5.58
N GLN A 99 -4.77 21.67 4.41
CA GLN A 99 -4.90 22.40 3.14
C GLN A 99 -6.35 22.56 2.66
N GLY A 100 -7.23 21.58 2.94
CA GLY A 100 -8.66 21.64 2.57
C GLY A 100 -9.51 22.55 3.45
N THR A 101 -9.11 22.77 4.71
CA THR A 101 -9.84 23.64 5.65
C THR A 101 -9.47 25.13 5.49
N LEU A 102 -8.41 25.44 4.75
CA LEU A 102 -7.94 26.81 4.49
C LEU A 102 -8.56 27.49 3.25
N ILE A 103 -9.40 26.77 2.50
CA ILE A 103 -10.20 27.37 1.42
C ILE A 103 -11.64 27.52 1.94
N ARG A 104 -11.93 28.69 2.51
CA ARG A 104 -13.30 29.14 2.78
C ARG A 104 -13.40 30.65 2.61
#